data_AF-A0AA88XUI2-F1
#
_entry.id   AF-A0AA88XUI2-F1
#
_cell.length_a   1.000
_cell.length_b   1.000
_cell.length_c   1.000
_cell.angle_alpha   90.00
_cell.angle_beta   90.00
_cell.angle_gamma   90.00
#
_symmetry.space_group_name_H-M   'P 1'
#
loop_
_entity.id
_entity.type
_entity.pdbx_description
1 polymer ?
#
loop_
_entity_poly.entity_id
_entity_poly.type
_entity_poly.pdbx_seq_one_letter_code
_entity_poly.pdbx_strand_id
1 'polypeptide(L)' 'CYGKEPGIYGNKYDCSRYYICDESRSMSMPCPPRTFYDENRHKCDYIGNVPDCYDI' A
#
# COMPACT_ATOMS: atom_id res chain seq x y z
N CYS A 1 4.05 -10.74 1.18
CA CYS A 1 5.51 -10.83 1.01
C CYS A 1 5.99 -12.22 0.59
N TYR A 2 5.24 -13.30 0.81
CA TYR A 2 5.63 -14.61 0.27
C TYR A 2 5.78 -14.57 -1.26
N GLY A 3 6.97 -14.89 -1.76
CA GLY A 3 7.29 -14.88 -3.19
C GLY A 3 7.37 -13.49 -3.82
N LYS A 4 7.44 -12.41 -3.02
CA LYS A 4 7.68 -11.05 -3.51
C LYS A 4 9.11 -10.62 -3.19
N GLU A 5 9.67 -9.79 -4.04
CA GLU A 5 10.93 -9.11 -3.75
C GLU A 5 10.77 -8.13 -2.57
N PRO A 6 11.87 -7.74 -1.91
CA PRO A 6 11.83 -6.66 -0.94
C PRO A 6 11.31 -5.37 -1.57
N GLY A 7 10.43 -4.65 -0.88
CA GLY A 7 9.78 -3.48 -1.45
C GLY A 7 8.55 -3.01 -0.67
N ILE A 8 7.89 -1.99 -1.19
CA ILE A 8 6.68 -1.41 -0.60
C ILE A 8 5.50 -1.73 -1.50
N TYR A 9 4.45 -2.30 -0.95
CA TYR A 9 3.30 -2.78 -1.72
C TYR A 9 1.98 -2.32 -1.08
N GLY A 10 0.98 -2.09 -1.92
CA GLY A 10 -0.36 -1.75 -1.46
C GLY A 10 -1.07 -2.92 -0.80
N ASN A 11 -1.86 -2.64 0.24
CA ASN A 11 -2.75 -3.62 0.83
C ASN A 11 -4.04 -3.71 0.00
N LYS A 12 -4.32 -4.90 -0.53
CA LYS A 12 -5.46 -5.21 -1.41
C LYS A 12 -6.81 -5.29 -0.71
N TYR A 13 -6.85 -5.21 0.62
CA TYR A 13 -8.08 -5.27 1.41
C TYR A 13 -8.32 -3.98 2.20
N ASP A 14 -7.30 -3.12 2.28
CA ASP A 14 -7.34 -1.88 3.04
C ASP A 14 -6.29 -0.92 2.47
N CYS A 15 -6.66 -0.17 1.43
CA CYS A 15 -5.71 0.76 0.82
C CYS A 15 -5.38 1.98 1.68
N SER A 16 -5.96 2.12 2.88
CA SER A 16 -5.41 3.04 3.90
C SER A 16 -4.10 2.52 4.51
N ARG A 17 -3.63 1.35 4.09
CA ARG A 17 -2.40 0.73 4.55
C ARG A 17 -1.56 0.23 3.39
N TYR A 18 -0.26 0.19 3.63
CA TYR A 18 0.71 -0.49 2.77
C TYR A 18 1.53 -1.44 3.63
N TYR A 19 2.32 -2.30 2.99
CA TYR A 19 3.26 -3.14 3.70
C TYR A 19 4.65 -3.04 3.09
N ILE A 20 5.64 -3.03 3.98
CA ILE A 20 7.04 -3.15 3.63
C ILE A 20 7.39 -4.64 3.69
N CYS A 21 7.82 -5.20 2.57
CA CYS A 21 8.41 -6.52 2.49
C CYS A 21 9.92 -6.41 2.65
N ASP A 22 10.45 -7.19 3.59
CA ASP A 22 11.87 -7.43 3.75
C ASP A 22 12.08 -8.93 3.88
N GLU A 23 12.66 -9.53 2.84
CA GLU A 23 12.79 -10.97 2.65
C GLU A 23 11.44 -11.70 2.82
N SER A 24 11.19 -12.29 3.98
CA SER A 24 9.99 -13.06 4.31
C SER A 24 9.10 -12.36 5.35
N ARG A 25 9.47 -11.16 5.80
CA ARG A 25 8.74 -10.36 6.78
C ARG A 25 7.92 -9.28 6.10
N SER A 26 6.68 -9.11 6.56
CA SER A 26 5.80 -8.03 6.16
C SER A 26 5.51 -7.12 7.35
N MET A 27 5.78 -5.83 7.21
CA MET A 27 5.38 -4.85 8.20
C MET A 27 4.28 -3.95 7.64
N SER A 28 3.09 -3.99 8.25
CA SER A 28 1.96 -3.16 7.83
C SER A 28 2.09 -1.75 8.40
N MET A 29 2.05 -0.77 7.51
CA MET A 29 2.15 0.65 7.83
C MET A 29 0.84 1.36 7.46
N PRO A 30 0.24 2.13 8.38
CA PRO A 30 -0.90 2.97 8.04
C PRO A 30 -0.45 4.19 7.23
N CYS A 31 -1.27 4.58 6.27
CA CYS A 31 -1.21 5.91 5.69
C CYS A 31 -1.75 6.97 6.67
N PRO A 32 -1.36 8.25 6.49
CA PRO A 32 -2.01 9.35 7.19
C PRO A 32 -3.54 9.32 7.06
N PRO A 33 -4.29 9.91 8.02
CA PRO A 33 -5.75 9.92 7.98
C PRO A 33 -6.29 10.44 6.64
N ARG A 34 -7.28 9.72 6.09
CA ARG A 34 -7.95 10.04 4.81
C ARG A 34 -7.04 10.01 3.57
N THR A 35 -5.91 9.32 3.65
CA THR A 35 -5.03 9.05 2.50
C THR A 35 -4.90 7.55 2.27
N PHE A 36 -4.56 7.19 1.04
CA PHE A 36 -4.54 5.83 0.51
C PHE A 36 -3.22 5.59 -0.21
N TYR A 37 -2.67 4.38 -0.12
CA TYR A 37 -1.39 4.07 -0.74
C TYR A 37 -1.52 3.96 -2.25
N ASP A 38 -0.78 4.82 -2.95
CA ASP A 38 -0.59 4.79 -4.39
C ASP A 38 0.63 3.92 -4.72
N GLU A 39 0.39 2.72 -5.25
CA GLU A 39 1.46 1.79 -5.64
C GLU A 39 2.21 2.25 -6.90
N ASN A 40 1.66 3.16 -7.71
CA ASN A 40 2.38 3.71 -8.86
C ASN A 40 3.36 4.82 -8.45
N ARG A 41 3.02 5.59 -7.41
CA ARG A 41 3.82 6.72 -6.91
C ARG A 41 4.60 6.40 -5.62
N HIS A 42 4.41 5.20 -5.07
CA HIS A 42 4.99 4.73 -3.80
C HIS A 42 4.78 5.70 -2.63
N LYS A 43 3.57 6.28 -2.51
CA LYS A 43 3.24 7.23 -1.45
C LYS A 43 1.76 7.18 -1.07
N CYS A 44 1.43 7.64 0.12
CA CYS A 44 0.04 7.89 0.48
C CYS A 44 -0.45 9.18 -0.19
N ASP A 45 -1.58 9.09 -0.88
CA ASP A 45 -2.21 10.21 -1.59
C ASP A 45 -3.73 10.20 -1.34
N TYR A 46 -4.42 11.25 -1.77
CA TYR A 46 -5.87 11.31 -1.66
C TYR A 46 -6.54 10.33 -2.63
N ILE A 47 -7.74 9.87 -2.28
CA ILE A 47 -8.47 8.84 -3.04
C ILE A 47 -8.59 9.18 -4.55
N GLY A 48 -8.79 10.45 -4.91
CA GLY A 48 -8.85 10.92 -6.30
C GLY A 48 -7.59 10.67 -7.13
N ASN A 49 -6.44 10.45 -6.47
CA ASN A 49 -5.17 10.18 -7.10
C ASN A 49 -4.81 8.68 -7.11
N VAL A 50 -5.62 7.84 -6.45
CA VAL A 50 -5.40 6.38 -6.28
C VAL A 50 -6.57 5.61 -6.91
N PRO A 51 -6.66 5.55 -8.26
CA PRO A 51 -7.77 4.91 -8.96
C PRO A 51 -7.94 3.44 -8.58
N ASP A 52 -6.85 2.75 -8.28
CA ASP A 52 -6.82 1.33 -7.93
C ASP A 52 -7.52 1.00 -6.59
N CYS A 53 -7.77 2.01 -5.75
CA CYS A 53 -8.43 1.86 -4.45
C CYS A 53 -9.96 2.06 -4.50
N TYR A 54 -10.53 2.41 -5.66
CA TYR A 54 -11.98 2.56 -5.81
C TYR A 54 -12.72 1.24 -6.02
N ASP A 55 -12.01 0.15 -6.34
CA ASP A 55 -12.58 -1.13 -6.82
C ASP A 55 -12.45 -2.27 -5.78
N ILE A 56 -12.40 -1.92 -4.49
CA ILE A 56 -12.24 -2.86 -3.36
C ILE A 56 -13.56 -3.15 -2.64
#